data_AF-S2XMB9-F1
#
_entry.id   AF-S2XMB9-F1
#
_cell.length_a   1.000
_cell.length_b   1.000
_cell.length_c   1.000
_cell.angle_alpha   90.00
_cell.angle_beta   90.00
_cell.angle_gamma   90.00
#
_symmetry.space_group_name_H-M   'P 1'
#
loop_
_entity.id
_entity.type
_entity.pdbx_description
1 polymer ?
#
loop_
_entity_poly.entity_id
_entity_poly.type
_entity_poly.pdbx_seq_one_letter_code
_entity_poly.pdbx_strand_id
1 'polypeptide(L)'
;MNSIKEKLDLLHNMIKEVNGIVDFDWCVKLFYPYYEHFNDDNLRYRGGSLIAFWGLLIEWEDRSGFPFYIGIEGYNRHYFDKYLKEFLKHTSNIKKQYPNIYFVIIQTLNHLDKREDLEGKFPNIPSDLFSTIRKELLQIDVQRINTEIYRNAFREAGMSY
;
A
#
# COMPACT_ATOMS: atom_id res chain seq x y z
N MET A 1 -14.91 -9.93 -13.93
CA MET A 1 -14.05 -9.12 -13.05
C MET A 1 -14.16 -9.73 -11.67
N ASN A 2 -13.07 -10.22 -11.07
CA ASN A 2 -13.15 -10.81 -9.72
C ASN A 2 -13.58 -9.73 -8.73
N SER A 3 -14.46 -10.09 -7.81
CA SER A 3 -14.93 -9.17 -6.78
C SER A 3 -13.82 -8.81 -5.80
N ILE A 4 -13.86 -7.61 -5.22
CA ILE A 4 -12.95 -7.22 -4.12
C ILE A 4 -12.95 -8.27 -3.00
N LYS A 5 -14.11 -8.87 -2.71
CA LYS A 5 -14.26 -9.93 -1.71
C LYS A 5 -13.31 -11.11 -1.99
N GLU A 6 -13.36 -11.66 -3.20
CA GLU A 6 -12.49 -12.79 -3.59
C GLU A 6 -11.01 -12.44 -3.52
N LYS A 7 -10.66 -11.21 -3.91
CA LYS A 7 -9.27 -10.73 -3.87
C LYS A 7 -8.76 -10.58 -2.43
N LEU A 8 -9.61 -10.11 -1.52
CA LEU A 8 -9.26 -9.99 -0.10
C LEU A 8 -9.30 -11.33 0.64
N ASP A 9 -10.20 -12.24 0.27
CA ASP A 9 -10.19 -13.63 0.75
C ASP A 9 -8.85 -14.30 0.37
N LEU A 10 -8.43 -14.16 -0.90
CA LEU A 10 -7.15 -14.70 -1.37
C LEU A 10 -5.95 -14.06 -0.65
N LEU A 11 -5.92 -12.73 -0.57
CA LEU A 11 -4.85 -12.00 0.13
C LEU A 11 -4.72 -12.47 1.59
N HIS A 12 -5.84 -12.57 2.31
CA HIS A 12 -5.83 -13.00 3.70
C HIS A 12 -5.29 -14.43 3.84
N ASN A 13 -5.71 -15.35 2.97
CA ASN A 13 -5.21 -16.73 2.99
C ASN A 13 -3.69 -16.77 2.76
N MET A 14 -3.18 -16.04 1.77
CA MET A 14 -1.74 -15.96 1.51
C MET A 14 -0.96 -15.39 2.70
N ILE A 15 -1.47 -14.31 3.30
CA ILE A 15 -0.87 -13.69 4.49
C ILE A 15 -0.78 -14.68 5.65
N LYS A 16 -1.84 -15.47 5.86
CA LYS A 16 -1.89 -16.48 6.92
C LYS A 16 -0.92 -17.63 6.67
N GLU A 17 -0.79 -18.08 5.43
CA GLU A 17 0.12 -19.18 5.05
C GLU A 17 1.59 -18.83 5.30
N VAL A 18 2.01 -17.59 5.01
CA VAL A 18 3.41 -17.16 5.15
C VAL A 18 3.68 -16.36 6.42
N ASN A 19 2.65 -16.09 7.24
CA ASN A 19 2.72 -15.25 8.44
C ASN A 19 3.33 -13.86 8.17
N GLY A 20 2.94 -13.23 7.06
CA GLY A 20 3.52 -11.98 6.58
C GLY A 20 2.92 -11.49 5.26
N ILE A 21 3.50 -10.45 4.67
CA ILE A 21 3.06 -9.86 3.39
C ILE A 21 4.28 -9.61 2.49
N VAL A 22 4.81 -10.70 1.93
CA VAL A 22 6.05 -10.69 1.15
C VAL A 22 5.94 -11.64 -0.03
N ASP A 23 6.49 -11.25 -1.18
CA ASP A 23 6.63 -12.07 -2.39
C ASP A 23 5.29 -12.65 -2.87
N PHE A 24 4.30 -11.77 -3.07
CA PHE A 24 2.97 -12.17 -3.56
C PHE A 24 2.78 -11.81 -5.03
N ASP A 25 1.93 -12.58 -5.71
CA ASP A 25 1.59 -12.36 -7.12
C ASP A 25 0.59 -11.19 -7.29
N TRP A 26 1.10 -9.97 -7.10
CA TRP A 26 0.37 -8.70 -7.12
C TRP A 26 -0.17 -8.31 -8.50
N CYS A 27 0.48 -8.77 -9.57
CA CYS A 27 0.20 -8.37 -10.95
C CYS A 27 -0.64 -9.40 -11.73
N VAL A 28 -0.86 -10.61 -11.19
CA VAL A 28 -1.74 -11.62 -11.79
C VAL A 28 -2.85 -12.02 -10.81
N LYS A 29 -2.53 -12.80 -9.77
CA LYS A 29 -3.54 -13.34 -8.84
C LYS A 29 -4.22 -12.27 -7.99
N LEU A 30 -3.45 -11.32 -7.47
CA LEU A 30 -3.94 -10.23 -6.62
C LEU A 30 -4.14 -8.93 -7.41
N PHE A 31 -4.08 -8.96 -8.75
CA PHE A 31 -4.31 -7.76 -9.53
C PHE A 31 -5.75 -7.26 -9.36
N TYR A 32 -5.90 -6.08 -8.74
CA TYR A 32 -7.16 -5.40 -8.45
C TYR A 32 -6.89 -3.92 -8.09
N PRO A 33 -7.76 -2.96 -8.46
CA PRO A 33 -7.61 -1.54 -8.11
C PRO A 33 -8.00 -1.27 -6.63
N TYR A 34 -7.20 -1.72 -5.67
CA TYR A 34 -7.53 -1.63 -4.25
C TYR A 34 -7.75 -0.19 -3.74
N TYR A 35 -7.10 0.80 -4.37
CA TYR A 35 -7.24 2.22 -4.03
C TYR A 35 -8.71 2.70 -4.09
N GLU A 36 -9.57 2.05 -4.87
CA GLU A 36 -10.99 2.40 -5.00
C GLU A 36 -11.79 2.15 -3.71
N HIS A 37 -11.22 1.40 -2.76
CA HIS A 37 -11.90 1.03 -1.51
C HIS A 37 -11.27 1.66 -0.25
N PHE A 38 -10.35 2.62 -0.37
CA PHE A 38 -9.73 3.29 0.80
C PHE A 38 -10.71 4.05 1.70
N ASN A 39 -11.89 4.35 1.18
CA ASN A 39 -12.99 4.97 1.93
C ASN A 39 -14.30 4.16 1.81
N ASP A 40 -14.22 2.86 1.52
CA ASP A 40 -15.41 1.99 1.37
C ASP A 40 -16.17 1.87 2.70
N ASP A 41 -17.51 1.89 2.68
CA ASP A 41 -18.35 1.74 3.87
C ASP A 41 -18.14 0.39 4.57
N ASN A 42 -17.74 -0.64 3.82
CA ASN A 42 -17.35 -1.92 4.36
C ASN A 42 -15.93 -1.85 4.94
N LEU A 43 -15.84 -1.86 6.27
CA LEU A 43 -14.57 -1.82 7.01
C LEU A 43 -13.59 -2.92 6.58
N ARG A 44 -14.09 -4.10 6.20
CA ARG A 44 -13.25 -5.19 5.70
C ARG A 44 -12.59 -4.82 4.38
N TYR A 45 -13.33 -4.19 3.48
CA TYR A 45 -12.80 -3.78 2.17
C TYR A 45 -11.81 -2.64 2.34
N ARG A 46 -12.13 -1.69 3.23
CA ARG A 46 -11.26 -0.58 3.59
C ARG A 46 -9.92 -1.05 4.17
N GLY A 47 -9.96 -1.80 5.27
CA GLY A 47 -8.74 -2.32 5.92
C GLY A 47 -7.95 -3.25 5.00
N GLY A 48 -8.64 -4.17 4.30
CA GLY A 48 -8.01 -5.11 3.38
C GLY A 48 -7.31 -4.41 2.20
N SER A 49 -7.92 -3.38 1.62
CA SER A 49 -7.29 -2.61 0.55
C SER A 49 -6.08 -1.80 1.01
N LEU A 50 -6.10 -1.26 2.24
CA LEU A 50 -4.94 -0.59 2.81
C LEU A 50 -3.78 -1.59 3.07
N ILE A 51 -4.08 -2.81 3.54
CA ILE A 51 -3.08 -3.89 3.62
C ILE A 51 -2.54 -4.26 2.25
N ALA A 52 -3.39 -4.36 1.22
CA ALA A 52 -2.96 -4.64 -0.14
C ALA A 52 -2.00 -3.55 -0.65
N PHE A 53 -2.31 -2.27 -0.38
CA PHE A 53 -1.41 -1.18 -0.74
C PHE A 53 -0.07 -1.26 -0.02
N TRP A 54 -0.09 -1.53 1.28
CA TRP A 54 1.14 -1.75 2.03
C TRP A 54 1.95 -2.93 1.46
N GLY A 55 1.32 -4.03 1.09
CA GLY A 55 1.98 -5.17 0.45
C GLY A 55 2.63 -4.85 -0.89
N LEU A 56 1.96 -4.07 -1.75
CA LEU A 56 2.54 -3.57 -3.00
C LEU A 56 3.79 -2.73 -2.76
N LEU A 57 3.81 -1.95 -1.68
CA LEU A 57 4.97 -1.14 -1.30
C LEU A 57 6.10 -2.00 -0.74
N ILE A 58 5.80 -2.99 0.09
CA ILE A 58 6.80 -3.94 0.63
C ILE A 58 7.48 -4.71 -0.50
N GLU A 59 6.72 -5.22 -1.46
CA GLU A 59 7.23 -5.92 -2.66
C GLU A 59 8.28 -5.09 -3.42
N TRP A 60 8.13 -3.77 -3.43
CA TRP A 60 9.10 -2.87 -4.03
C TRP A 60 10.23 -2.51 -3.04
N GLU A 61 9.91 -2.27 -1.77
CA GLU A 61 10.89 -1.94 -0.74
C GLU A 61 11.93 -3.04 -0.58
N ASP A 62 11.52 -4.30 -0.53
CA ASP A 62 12.40 -5.46 -0.36
C ASP A 62 13.09 -5.92 -1.64
N ARG A 63 12.67 -5.38 -2.80
CA ARG A 63 13.13 -5.73 -4.15
C ARG A 63 12.75 -7.14 -4.60
N SER A 64 11.72 -7.75 -4.00
CA SER A 64 11.13 -9.01 -4.43
C SER A 64 10.43 -8.85 -5.79
N GLY A 65 9.87 -7.66 -6.04
CA GLY A 65 9.23 -7.34 -7.30
C GLY A 65 9.06 -5.83 -7.52
N PHE A 66 8.31 -5.49 -8.57
CA PHE A 66 7.96 -4.10 -8.83
C PHE A 66 6.56 -4.04 -9.44
N PRO A 67 5.51 -3.85 -8.63
CA PRO A 67 4.14 -4.02 -9.09
C PRO A 67 3.56 -2.77 -9.78
N PHE A 68 4.32 -1.67 -9.83
CA PHE A 68 3.82 -0.38 -10.30
C PHE A 68 4.13 -0.10 -11.78
N TYR A 69 3.26 0.67 -12.41
CA TYR A 69 3.41 1.17 -13.77
C TYR A 69 4.29 2.43 -13.81
N ILE A 70 5.31 2.43 -14.70
CA ILE A 70 6.31 3.51 -14.84
C ILE A 70 6.19 4.31 -16.15
N GLY A 71 5.06 4.21 -16.86
CA GLY A 71 4.88 4.92 -18.14
C GLY A 71 5.28 4.13 -19.39
N ILE A 72 5.71 2.87 -19.25
CA ILE A 72 6.04 1.99 -20.38
C ILE A 72 4.93 0.95 -20.51
N GLU A 73 4.33 0.86 -21.71
CA GLU A 73 3.31 -0.14 -22.02
C GLU A 73 3.79 -1.56 -21.67
N GLY A 74 2.91 -2.36 -21.06
CA GLY A 74 3.24 -3.71 -20.63
C GLY A 74 2.09 -4.38 -19.88
N TYR A 75 2.40 -5.53 -19.28
CA TYR A 75 1.49 -6.36 -18.48
C TYR A 75 0.75 -5.59 -17.39
N ASN A 76 -0.28 -6.22 -16.81
CA ASN A 76 -1.04 -5.72 -15.67
C ASN A 76 -0.12 -5.17 -14.58
N ARG A 77 -0.26 -3.87 -14.27
CA ARG A 77 0.50 -3.16 -13.24
C ARG A 77 -0.39 -2.15 -12.53
N HIS A 78 -0.02 -1.84 -11.29
CA HIS A 78 -0.74 -0.90 -10.44
C HIS A 78 -0.33 0.54 -10.72
N TYR A 79 -1.30 1.46 -10.74
CA TYR A 79 -1.05 2.89 -10.97
C TYR A 79 -0.70 3.58 -9.66
N PHE A 80 0.60 3.74 -9.39
CA PHE A 80 1.08 4.28 -8.10
C PHE A 80 0.47 5.65 -7.77
N ASP A 81 0.31 6.53 -8.76
CA ASP A 81 -0.31 7.85 -8.57
C ASP A 81 -1.76 7.76 -8.07
N LYS A 82 -2.55 6.79 -8.53
CA LYS A 82 -3.92 6.58 -8.06
C LYS A 82 -3.95 6.18 -6.59
N TYR A 83 -3.06 5.27 -6.19
CA TYR A 83 -2.90 4.88 -4.78
C TYR A 83 -2.51 6.08 -3.91
N LEU A 84 -1.50 6.85 -4.32
CA LEU A 84 -1.06 8.04 -3.58
C LEU A 84 -2.17 9.09 -3.46
N LYS A 85 -2.89 9.38 -4.56
CA LYS A 85 -3.98 10.37 -4.58
C LYS A 85 -5.13 9.98 -3.64
N GLU A 86 -5.63 8.74 -3.72
CA GLU A 86 -6.71 8.30 -2.85
C GLU A 86 -6.26 8.17 -1.38
N PHE A 87 -5.03 7.72 -1.14
CA PHE A 87 -4.48 7.67 0.22
C PHE A 87 -4.37 9.08 0.83
N LEU A 88 -3.83 10.04 0.08
CA LEU A 88 -3.71 11.43 0.49
C LEU A 88 -5.09 12.04 0.81
N LYS A 89 -6.05 11.89 -0.10
CA LYS A 89 -7.42 12.39 0.03
C LYS A 89 -8.12 11.91 1.30
N HIS A 90 -7.83 10.69 1.74
CA HIS A 90 -8.47 10.06 2.91
C HIS A 90 -7.55 9.94 4.13
N THR A 91 -6.37 10.55 4.09
CA THR A 91 -5.28 10.37 5.07
C THR A 91 -5.72 10.56 6.52
N SER A 92 -6.50 11.62 6.81
CA SER A 92 -6.96 11.93 8.16
C SER A 92 -7.87 10.84 8.73
N ASN A 93 -8.81 10.34 7.92
CA ASN A 93 -9.71 9.26 8.32
C ASN A 93 -8.97 7.94 8.46
N ILE A 94 -8.07 7.62 7.53
CA ILE A 94 -7.25 6.41 7.57
C ILE A 94 -6.41 6.40 8.84
N LYS A 95 -5.69 7.49 9.14
CA LYS A 95 -4.86 7.62 10.35
C LYS A 95 -5.67 7.44 11.64
N LYS A 96 -6.90 7.95 11.68
CA LYS A 96 -7.78 7.83 12.85
C LYS A 96 -8.28 6.40 13.07
N GLN A 97 -8.63 5.70 11.99
CA GLN A 97 -9.30 4.38 12.08
C GLN A 97 -8.32 3.21 12.05
N TYR A 98 -7.23 3.34 11.30
CA TYR A 98 -6.21 2.33 11.09
C TYR A 98 -4.81 2.92 11.36
N PRO A 99 -4.54 3.40 12.59
CA PRO A 99 -3.30 4.10 12.90
C PRO A 99 -2.05 3.25 12.63
N ASN A 100 -2.08 1.95 12.87
CA ASN A 100 -0.92 1.08 12.60
C ASN A 100 -0.75 0.83 11.10
N ILE A 101 -1.83 0.58 10.35
CA ILE A 101 -1.75 0.44 8.88
C ILE A 101 -1.25 1.75 8.24
N TYR A 102 -1.78 2.89 8.68
CA TYR A 102 -1.30 4.21 8.25
C TYR A 102 0.21 4.33 8.47
N PHE A 103 0.68 3.98 9.66
CA PHE A 103 2.07 4.16 10.03
C PHE A 103 3.04 3.29 9.22
N VAL A 104 2.72 2.00 8.99
CA VAL A 104 3.55 1.12 8.15
C VAL A 104 3.63 1.63 6.70
N ILE A 105 2.51 2.13 6.14
CA ILE A 105 2.49 2.72 4.79
C ILE A 105 3.40 3.96 4.75
N ILE A 106 3.24 4.90 5.70
CA ILE A 106 4.06 6.11 5.76
C ILE A 106 5.54 5.77 5.91
N GLN A 107 5.89 4.80 6.77
CA GLN A 107 7.28 4.40 6.94
C GLN A 107 7.86 3.86 5.64
N THR A 108 7.17 2.93 4.98
CA THR A 108 7.65 2.34 3.73
C THR A 108 7.78 3.41 2.63
N LEU A 109 6.80 4.31 2.50
CA LEU A 109 6.90 5.44 1.56
C LEU A 109 8.09 6.35 1.87
N ASN A 110 8.34 6.64 3.15
CA ASN A 110 9.49 7.42 3.60
C ASN A 110 10.82 6.75 3.24
N HIS A 111 10.93 5.44 3.40
CA HIS A 111 12.14 4.70 3.02
C HIS A 111 12.34 4.75 1.50
N LEU A 112 11.28 4.46 0.74
CA LEU A 112 11.32 4.51 -0.72
C LEU A 112 11.73 5.91 -1.23
N ASP A 113 11.16 6.99 -0.69
CA ASP A 113 11.53 8.37 -1.08
C ASP A 113 12.99 8.72 -0.75
N LYS A 114 13.53 8.20 0.36
CA LYS A 114 14.95 8.41 0.74
C LYS A 114 15.93 7.60 -0.11
N ARG A 115 15.49 6.45 -0.63
CA ARG A 115 16.35 5.47 -1.32
C ARG A 115 16.29 5.59 -2.84
N GLU A 116 15.13 5.93 -3.37
CA GLU A 116 14.82 5.90 -4.81
C GLU A 116 14.64 7.32 -5.34
N ASP A 117 15.07 7.57 -6.57
CA ASP A 117 14.65 8.77 -7.31
C ASP A 117 13.21 8.57 -7.81
N LEU A 118 12.22 8.92 -6.99
CA LEU A 118 10.80 8.70 -7.31
C LEU A 118 10.37 9.40 -8.60
N GLU A 119 10.84 10.63 -8.82
CA GLU A 119 10.46 11.43 -9.99
C GLU A 119 11.10 10.87 -11.26
N GLY A 120 12.38 10.48 -11.19
CA GLY A 120 13.03 9.79 -12.30
C GLY A 120 12.45 8.39 -12.56
N LYS A 121 12.01 7.69 -11.52
CA LYS A 121 11.41 6.34 -11.63
C LYS A 121 10.01 6.37 -12.26
N PHE A 122 9.26 7.43 -12.01
CA PHE A 122 7.89 7.60 -12.48
C PHE A 122 7.74 8.88 -13.31
N PRO A 123 8.31 8.94 -14.53
CA PRO A 123 8.22 10.12 -15.38
C PRO A 123 6.78 10.43 -15.83
N ASN A 124 5.88 9.46 -15.71
CA ASN A 124 4.45 9.60 -16.01
C ASN A 124 3.64 10.20 -14.85
N ILE A 125 4.25 10.47 -13.69
CA ILE A 125 3.60 11.06 -12.52
C ILE A 125 4.08 12.50 -12.35
N PRO A 126 3.18 13.49 -12.22
CA PRO A 126 3.59 14.88 -12.04
C PRO A 126 4.41 15.08 -10.75
N SER A 127 5.54 15.82 -10.84
CA SER A 127 6.39 16.16 -9.68
C SER A 127 5.62 16.85 -8.55
N ASP A 128 4.56 17.59 -8.87
CA ASP A 128 3.70 18.24 -7.88
C ASP A 128 3.06 17.23 -6.92
N LEU A 129 2.72 16.02 -7.39
CA LEU A 129 2.18 14.98 -6.52
C LEU A 129 3.23 14.52 -5.50
N PHE A 130 4.46 14.27 -5.93
CA PHE A 130 5.54 13.88 -5.01
C PHE A 130 5.86 15.00 -4.01
N SER A 131 5.87 16.25 -4.47
CA SER A 131 6.04 17.42 -3.60
C SER A 131 4.97 17.50 -2.51
N THR A 132 3.70 17.28 -2.88
CA THR A 132 2.58 17.25 -1.92
C THR A 132 2.71 16.07 -0.96
N ILE A 133 3.01 14.86 -1.43
CA ILE A 133 3.19 13.68 -0.56
C ILE A 133 4.32 13.93 0.44
N ARG A 134 5.47 14.46 -0.01
CA ARG A 134 6.59 14.79 0.88
C ARG A 134 6.19 15.77 1.98
N LYS A 135 5.46 16.82 1.60
CA LYS A 135 5.02 17.88 2.52
C LYS A 135 3.95 17.42 3.50
N GLU A 136 2.96 16.66 3.05
CA GLU A 136 1.78 16.34 3.84
C GLU A 136 1.90 15.03 4.62
N LEU A 137 2.66 14.05 4.09
CA LEU A 137 2.71 12.71 4.64
C LEU A 137 4.08 12.35 5.24
N LEU A 138 5.18 12.78 4.59
CA LEU A 138 6.53 12.27 4.85
C LEU A 138 7.37 13.14 5.80
N GLN A 139 6.85 14.26 6.29
CA GLN A 139 7.56 15.11 7.27
C GLN A 139 7.72 14.47 8.65
N ILE A 140 7.06 13.35 8.90
CA ILE A 140 7.13 12.65 10.18
C ILE A 140 8.43 11.84 10.18
N ASP A 141 9.31 12.14 11.14
CA ASP A 141 10.47 11.31 11.42
C ASP A 141 9.97 10.03 12.10
N VAL A 142 9.70 9.02 11.27
CA VAL A 142 9.18 7.74 11.74
C VAL A 142 10.33 7.00 12.43
N GLN A 143 10.35 7.03 13.76
CA GLN A 143 11.22 6.14 14.53
C GLN A 143 10.98 4.69 14.11
N ARG A 144 12.02 3.85 14.17
CA ARG A 144 11.95 2.43 13.78
C ARG A 144 10.69 1.76 14.34
N ILE A 145 9.81 1.32 13.43
CA ILE A 145 8.70 0.44 13.75
C ILE A 145 9.20 -0.81 14.48
N ASN A 146 8.55 -1.15 15.58
CA ASN A 146 8.76 -2.42 16.26
C ASN A 146 7.86 -3.51 15.66
N THR A 147 8.16 -4.77 15.96
CA THR A 147 7.37 -5.93 15.48
C THR A 147 5.89 -5.88 15.88
N GLU A 148 5.54 -5.15 16.93
CA GLU A 148 4.18 -5.05 17.44
C GLU A 148 3.27 -4.21 16.53
N ILE A 149 3.77 -3.09 16.01
CA ILE A 149 3.03 -2.25 15.05
C ILE A 149 2.68 -3.04 13.79
N TYR A 150 3.61 -3.86 13.27
CA TYR A 150 3.33 -4.72 12.12
C TYR A 150 2.18 -5.69 12.38
N ARG A 151 2.19 -6.37 13.54
CA ARG A 151 1.10 -7.26 13.94
C ARG A 151 -0.21 -6.50 14.15
N ASN A 152 -0.15 -5.30 14.71
CA ASN A 152 -1.32 -4.47 14.94
C ASN A 152 -1.92 -3.95 13.63
N ALA A 153 -1.11 -3.68 12.60
CA ALA A 153 -1.60 -3.31 11.27
C ALA A 153 -2.49 -4.42 10.69
N PHE A 154 -2.08 -5.68 10.78
CA PHE A 154 -2.91 -6.81 10.35
C PHE A 154 -4.18 -6.97 11.20
N ARG A 155 -4.07 -6.80 12.53
CA ARG A 155 -5.24 -6.85 13.44
C ARG A 155 -6.28 -5.78 13.11
N GLU A 156 -5.85 -4.57 12.79
CA GLU A 156 -6.73 -3.47 12.37
C GLU A 156 -7.52 -3.82 11.09
N ALA A 157 -6.95 -4.63 10.20
CA ALA A 157 -7.64 -5.14 9.01
C ALA A 157 -8.50 -6.38 9.28
N GLY A 158 -8.65 -6.80 10.55
CA GLY A 158 -9.39 -8.01 10.92
C GLY A 158 -8.65 -9.31 10.62
N MET A 159 -7.34 -9.25 10.38
CA MET A 159 -6.49 -10.43 10.20
C MET A 159 -5.91 -10.81 11.56
N SER A 160 -6.19 -12.03 12.02
CA SER A 160 -5.70 -12.54 13.30
C SER A 160 -4.82 -13.77 13.08
N TYR A 161 -3.67 -13.78 13.77
CA TYR A 161 -2.69 -14.88 13.81
C TYR A 161 -2.69 -15.52 15.20
#